data_AF-A0A2D7W9E5-F1
#
_entry.id   AF-A0A2D7W9E5-F1
#
_cell.length_a   1.000
_cell.length_b   1.000
_cell.length_c   1.000
_cell.angle_alpha   90.00
_cell.angle_beta   90.00
_cell.angle_gamma   90.00
#
_symmetry.space_group_name_H-M   'P 1'
#
loop_
_entity.id
_entity.type
_entity.pdbx_description
1 polymer ?
#
loop_
_entity_poly.entity_id
_entity_poly.type
_entity_poly.pdbx_seq_one_letter_code
_entity_poly.pdbx_strand_id
1 'polypeptide(L)'
;NVTEWWHLRGYLLHLDAGNESTYNYFKIHKLNENDPYYAYILDDNDPNFFTVDPSNDAALPELAGNQTDEWGKVANLNTDRNPEIEQNEHAYRWYLLDFDGDSVADGTNILSWDTDMDWLNDWFEIDSAIDSGSRNESVSPIRYEVR
;
A
#
# COMPACT_ATOMS: atom_id res chain seq x y z
N ASN A 1 -15.60 -22.39 8.59
CA ASN A 1 -16.83 -21.88 9.23
C ASN A 1 -16.50 -20.59 9.94
N VAL A 2 -17.19 -19.51 9.59
CA VAL A 2 -17.05 -18.21 10.26
C VAL A 2 -17.91 -18.24 11.53
N THR A 3 -17.26 -18.19 12.70
CA THR A 3 -17.95 -18.27 14.00
C THR A 3 -17.82 -17.00 14.85
N GLU A 4 -16.83 -16.17 14.55
CA GLU A 4 -16.48 -14.96 15.32
C GLU A 4 -16.17 -13.82 14.34
N TRP A 5 -16.20 -12.58 14.83
CA TRP A 5 -16.05 -11.41 13.96
C TRP A 5 -14.67 -11.37 13.30
N TRP A 6 -13.61 -11.82 13.97
CA TRP A 6 -12.27 -11.91 13.38
C TRP A 6 -12.18 -13.02 12.32
N HIS A 7 -12.94 -14.12 12.44
CA HIS A 7 -13.05 -15.11 11.37
C HIS A 7 -13.77 -14.56 10.14
N LEU A 8 -14.76 -13.66 10.34
CA LEU A 8 -15.43 -12.99 9.23
C LEU A 8 -14.47 -12.01 8.55
N ARG A 9 -13.73 -11.22 9.33
CA ARG A 9 -12.69 -10.33 8.85
C ARG A 9 -11.66 -11.08 8.02
N GLY A 10 -11.03 -12.12 8.57
CA GLY A 10 -10.03 -12.91 7.85
C GLY A 10 -10.60 -13.59 6.59
N TYR A 11 -11.88 -13.94 6.58
CA TYR A 11 -12.53 -14.46 5.37
C TYR A 11 -12.74 -13.39 4.30
N LEU A 12 -13.19 -12.19 4.67
CA LEU A 12 -13.44 -11.09 3.73
C LEU A 12 -12.14 -10.50 3.17
N LEU A 13 -11.15 -10.36 4.03
CA LEU A 13 -9.83 -9.84 3.71
C LEU A 13 -8.85 -10.95 3.35
N HIS A 14 -9.26 -12.21 3.16
CA HIS A 14 -8.34 -13.28 2.75
C HIS A 14 -7.04 -13.39 3.60
N LEU A 15 -7.09 -12.99 4.88
CA LEU A 15 -5.94 -13.06 5.78
C LEU A 15 -5.50 -14.51 5.98
N ASP A 16 -4.19 -14.75 6.00
CA ASP A 16 -3.56 -16.07 6.11
C ASP A 16 -3.97 -17.05 4.98
N ALA A 17 -4.59 -16.57 3.91
CA ALA A 17 -4.94 -17.39 2.76
C ALA A 17 -3.75 -17.49 1.78
N GLY A 18 -3.60 -18.61 1.07
CA GLY A 18 -2.54 -18.78 0.06
C GLY A 18 -2.65 -17.87 -1.17
N ASN A 19 -3.61 -16.94 -1.17
CA ASN A 19 -3.83 -15.90 -2.17
C ASN A 19 -3.99 -14.50 -1.54
N GLU A 20 -3.60 -14.33 -0.28
CA GLU A 20 -3.62 -13.04 0.44
C GLU A 20 -2.88 -11.96 -0.35
N SER A 21 -1.69 -12.26 -0.87
CA SER A 21 -0.89 -11.36 -1.73
C SER A 21 -1.61 -10.86 -2.99
N THR A 22 -2.67 -11.56 -3.42
CA THR A 22 -3.48 -11.18 -4.59
C THR A 22 -4.67 -10.31 -4.19
N TYR A 23 -5.37 -10.66 -3.10
CA TYR A 23 -6.69 -10.11 -2.75
C TYR A 23 -6.64 -9.10 -1.60
N ASN A 24 -5.62 -9.16 -0.77
CA ASN A 24 -5.50 -8.39 0.46
C ASN A 24 -4.03 -8.09 0.73
N TYR A 25 -3.50 -7.26 -0.16
CA TYR A 25 -2.13 -6.83 -0.04
C TYR A 25 -2.01 -5.40 -0.53
N PHE A 26 -1.56 -4.51 0.34
CA PHE A 26 -1.20 -3.15 -0.01
C PHE A 26 0.02 -3.17 -0.96
N LYS A 27 -0.24 -3.15 -2.27
CA LYS A 27 0.72 -3.37 -3.36
C LYS A 27 1.65 -2.17 -3.58
N ILE A 28 2.41 -1.79 -2.54
CA ILE A 28 3.30 -0.64 -2.60
C ILE A 28 4.66 -0.93 -3.21
N HIS A 29 5.11 -2.18 -3.22
CA HIS A 29 6.40 -2.55 -3.79
C HIS A 29 6.31 -2.90 -5.28
N LYS A 30 7.47 -3.03 -5.93
CA LYS A 30 7.54 -3.42 -7.35
C LYS A 30 6.99 -4.83 -7.53
N LEU A 31 6.19 -5.06 -8.56
CA LEU A 31 5.62 -6.40 -8.82
C LEU A 31 6.69 -7.46 -9.10
N ASN A 32 7.85 -7.04 -9.60
CA ASN A 32 9.03 -7.86 -9.80
C ASN A 32 10.27 -6.97 -10.02
N GLU A 33 11.45 -7.59 -10.07
CA GLU A 33 12.73 -6.88 -10.28
C GLU A 33 12.83 -6.06 -11.58
N ASN A 34 12.04 -6.40 -12.61
CA ASN A 34 12.02 -5.65 -13.88
C ASN A 34 10.93 -4.57 -13.92
N ASP A 35 10.08 -4.48 -12.89
CA ASP A 35 9.03 -3.47 -12.80
C ASP A 35 9.63 -2.18 -12.24
N PRO A 36 9.70 -1.09 -13.02
CA PRO A 36 10.25 0.17 -12.52
C PRO A 36 9.27 0.88 -11.58
N TYR A 37 8.01 0.46 -11.54
CA TYR A 37 6.95 1.12 -10.79
C TYR A 37 6.87 0.57 -9.36
N TYR A 38 6.83 1.46 -8.40
CA TYR A 38 6.47 1.21 -7.01
C TYR A 38 5.58 2.35 -6.51
N ALA A 39 4.79 2.12 -5.47
CA ALA A 39 3.94 3.16 -4.91
C ALA A 39 4.81 4.26 -4.31
N TYR A 40 4.49 5.47 -4.72
CA TYR A 40 5.01 6.71 -4.25
C TYR A 40 3.90 7.42 -3.50
N ILE A 41 4.22 7.82 -2.27
CA ILE A 41 3.22 8.24 -1.30
C ILE A 41 3.44 9.71 -0.99
N LEU A 42 2.36 10.47 -1.03
CA LEU A 42 2.33 11.92 -0.89
C LEU A 42 1.35 12.30 0.20
N ASP A 43 1.73 13.27 1.01
CA ASP A 43 0.78 14.04 1.80
C ASP A 43 0.26 15.15 0.89
N ASP A 44 -0.97 15.00 0.37
CA ASP A 44 -1.61 15.96 -0.54
C ASP A 44 -1.83 17.33 0.13
N ASN A 45 -1.80 17.38 1.46
CA ASN A 45 -2.05 18.58 2.26
C ASN A 45 -3.38 19.26 1.89
N ASP A 46 -4.34 18.50 1.38
CA ASP A 46 -5.62 19.05 0.97
C ASP A 46 -6.48 19.41 2.19
N PRO A 47 -7.21 20.54 2.16
CA PRO A 47 -8.02 20.97 3.30
C PRO A 47 -9.27 20.10 3.50
N ASN A 48 -9.67 19.34 2.47
CA ASN A 48 -10.81 18.42 2.46
C ASN A 48 -10.80 17.58 1.18
N PHE A 49 -11.51 16.45 1.23
CA PHE A 49 -11.75 15.50 0.13
C PHE A 49 -12.39 16.07 -1.15
N PHE A 50 -12.87 17.31 -1.18
CA PHE A 50 -13.48 17.90 -2.38
C PHE A 50 -12.52 18.82 -3.13
N THR A 51 -11.32 19.03 -2.58
CA THR A 51 -10.29 19.90 -3.14
C THR A 51 -9.11 19.03 -3.50
N VAL A 52 -8.61 19.17 -4.72
CA VAL A 52 -7.38 18.52 -5.20
C VAL A 52 -6.41 19.64 -5.55
N ASP A 53 -5.41 19.91 -4.70
CA ASP A 53 -4.37 20.90 -4.94
C ASP A 53 -2.99 20.25 -5.05
N PRO A 54 -2.52 19.90 -6.26
CA PRO A 54 -1.21 19.27 -6.42
C PRO A 54 -0.03 20.22 -6.14
N SER A 55 -0.26 21.49 -5.80
CA SER A 55 0.79 22.48 -5.60
C SER A 55 1.50 22.39 -4.24
N ASN A 56 0.85 21.74 -3.27
CA ASN A 56 1.35 21.52 -1.91
C ASN A 56 1.56 20.04 -1.56
N ASP A 57 1.43 19.12 -2.53
CA ASP A 57 1.81 17.72 -2.40
C ASP A 57 3.25 17.59 -1.85
N ALA A 58 3.36 17.00 -0.67
CA ALA A 58 4.62 16.74 -0.01
C ALA A 58 4.93 15.25 -0.10
N ALA A 59 6.02 14.91 -0.78
CA ALA A 59 6.38 13.51 -0.88
C ALA A 59 6.91 12.93 0.42
N LEU A 60 6.48 11.71 0.73
CA LEU A 60 6.99 10.88 1.81
C LEU A 60 7.87 9.75 1.27
N PRO A 61 9.14 10.04 0.90
CA PRO A 61 10.05 9.04 0.35
C PRO A 61 10.32 7.89 1.31
N GLU A 62 10.12 8.07 2.61
CA GLU A 62 10.24 7.01 3.61
C GLU A 62 9.13 5.95 3.56
N LEU A 63 8.04 6.21 2.84
CA LEU A 63 6.93 5.28 2.59
C LEU A 63 6.98 4.69 1.17
N ALA A 64 8.05 5.00 0.42
CA ALA A 64 8.24 4.44 -0.91
C ALA A 64 8.42 2.92 -0.83
N GLY A 65 7.68 2.18 -1.66
CA GLY A 65 7.79 0.72 -1.68
C GLY A 65 9.03 0.17 -2.40
N ASN A 66 10.11 0.94 -2.50
CA ASN A 66 11.37 0.50 -3.12
C ASN A 66 12.35 -0.15 -2.11
N GLN A 67 11.97 -0.26 -0.84
CA GLN A 67 12.78 -0.86 0.23
C GLN A 67 11.96 -1.85 1.07
N THR A 68 12.64 -2.85 1.61
CA THR A 68 12.08 -3.82 2.57
C THR A 68 12.31 -3.34 4.00
N ASP A 69 11.32 -3.47 4.88
CA ASP A 69 11.44 -3.15 6.30
C ASP A 69 12.36 -4.13 7.04
N GLU A 70 13.03 -3.69 8.12
CA GLU A 70 13.85 -4.59 8.94
C GLU A 70 13.00 -5.55 9.79
N TRP A 71 11.77 -5.16 10.10
CA TRP A 71 10.84 -5.93 10.92
C TRP A 71 10.22 -7.10 10.14
N GLY A 72 10.00 -8.23 10.82
CA GLY A 72 9.40 -9.43 10.22
C GLY A 72 10.36 -10.32 9.42
N LYS A 73 11.59 -9.87 9.15
CA LYS A 73 12.57 -10.61 8.34
C LYS A 73 13.05 -11.91 9.00
N VAL A 74 13.09 -13.00 8.22
CA VAL A 74 13.48 -14.33 8.72
C VAL A 74 14.85 -14.79 8.22
N ALA A 75 15.31 -14.41 7.02
CA ALA A 75 16.49 -15.03 6.39
C ALA A 75 17.51 -14.09 5.73
N ASN A 76 17.09 -13.00 5.08
CA ASN A 76 17.99 -12.09 4.35
C ASN A 76 18.28 -10.85 5.22
N LEU A 77 19.49 -10.28 5.23
CA LEU A 77 19.78 -9.02 5.93
C LEU A 77 19.69 -7.80 5.02
N ASN A 78 19.68 -7.96 3.69
CA ASN A 78 19.55 -6.85 2.76
C ASN A 78 18.12 -6.26 2.77
N THR A 79 18.01 -4.93 2.88
CA THR A 79 16.76 -4.17 2.84
C THR A 79 16.60 -3.36 1.54
N ASP A 80 17.67 -3.24 0.75
CA ASP A 80 17.67 -2.60 -0.57
C ASP A 80 17.19 -3.59 -1.65
N ARG A 81 15.92 -4.00 -1.52
CA ARG A 81 15.21 -4.91 -2.42
C ARG A 81 13.70 -4.83 -2.17
N ASN A 82 12.93 -5.47 -3.05
CA ASN A 82 11.51 -5.70 -2.83
C ASN A 82 11.26 -6.70 -1.69
N PRO A 83 10.22 -6.48 -0.86
CA PRO A 83 9.84 -7.43 0.17
C PRO A 83 9.31 -8.74 -0.43
N GLU A 84 9.69 -9.86 0.18
CA GLU A 84 9.11 -11.18 -0.12
C GLU A 84 7.93 -11.46 0.81
N ILE A 85 6.72 -11.17 0.33
CA ILE A 85 5.48 -11.24 1.13
C ILE A 85 5.22 -12.64 1.69
N GLU A 86 5.49 -13.67 0.87
CA GLU A 86 5.39 -15.08 1.26
C GLU A 86 6.35 -15.48 2.40
N GLN A 87 7.32 -14.62 2.74
CA GLN A 87 8.26 -14.77 3.86
C GLN A 87 7.96 -13.81 5.02
N ASN A 88 6.77 -13.17 5.02
CA ASN A 88 6.36 -12.19 6.02
C ASN A 88 7.29 -10.95 6.05
N GLU A 89 7.78 -10.54 4.88
CA GLU A 89 8.47 -9.26 4.72
C GLU A 89 7.52 -8.19 4.22
N HIS A 90 7.77 -6.95 4.61
CA HIS A 90 6.92 -5.81 4.28
C HIS A 90 7.75 -4.66 3.70
N ALA A 91 7.11 -3.72 3.01
CA ALA A 91 7.82 -2.53 2.56
C ALA A 91 8.23 -1.65 3.76
N TYR A 92 9.31 -0.89 3.60
CA TYR A 92 9.85 -0.04 4.65
C TYR A 92 8.78 0.91 5.21
N ARG A 93 8.63 0.90 6.54
CA ARG A 93 7.65 1.72 7.29
C ARG A 93 6.18 1.54 6.90
N TRP A 94 5.81 0.37 6.37
CA TRP A 94 4.42 -0.01 6.08
C TRP A 94 3.45 0.30 7.26
N TYR A 95 3.91 0.15 8.51
CA TYR A 95 3.14 0.39 9.74
C TYR A 95 2.64 1.82 9.93
N LEU A 96 3.15 2.78 9.16
CA LEU A 96 2.66 4.17 9.16
C LEU A 96 1.34 4.32 8.39
N LEU A 97 1.06 3.37 7.49
CA LEU A 97 -0.12 3.34 6.63
C LEU A 97 -1.07 2.23 7.06
N ASP A 98 -0.57 1.04 7.35
CA ASP A 98 -1.32 -0.13 7.79
C ASP A 98 -0.93 -0.41 9.25
N PHE A 99 -1.74 -0.02 10.22
CA PHE A 99 -1.31 -0.06 11.62
C PHE A 99 -1.38 -1.47 12.20
N ASP A 100 -2.30 -2.29 11.70
CA ASP A 100 -2.59 -3.60 12.29
C ASP A 100 -2.06 -4.81 11.51
N GLY A 101 -1.40 -4.58 10.37
CA GLY A 101 -0.72 -5.62 9.61
C GLY A 101 -1.64 -6.45 8.74
N ASP A 102 -2.87 -6.00 8.53
CA ASP A 102 -3.82 -6.68 7.67
C ASP A 102 -3.69 -6.31 6.19
N SER A 103 -2.66 -5.54 5.84
CA SER A 103 -2.40 -5.09 4.48
C SER A 103 -3.50 -4.19 3.89
N VAL A 104 -4.23 -3.48 4.76
CA VAL A 104 -5.14 -2.38 4.43
C VAL A 104 -4.54 -1.07 4.95
N ALA A 105 -4.62 0.00 4.16
CA ALA A 105 -4.20 1.32 4.64
C ALA A 105 -5.21 1.82 5.70
N ASP A 106 -4.83 1.72 6.97
CA ASP A 106 -5.60 2.16 8.14
C ASP A 106 -5.40 3.64 8.51
N GLY A 107 -4.36 4.29 7.97
CA GLY A 107 -4.07 5.74 8.02
C GLY A 107 -4.38 6.47 9.33
N THR A 108 -3.36 7.01 10.02
CA THR A 108 -3.62 7.82 11.25
C THR A 108 -4.31 9.16 11.00
N ASN A 109 -4.25 9.71 9.78
CA ASN A 109 -4.94 10.92 9.35
C ASN A 109 -5.59 10.70 7.97
N ILE A 110 -6.93 10.62 7.96
CA ILE A 110 -7.73 10.37 6.76
C ILE A 110 -7.61 11.48 5.69
N LEU A 111 -7.18 12.68 6.06
CA LEU A 111 -7.04 13.80 5.11
C LEU A 111 -5.74 13.79 4.30
N SER A 112 -4.76 12.95 4.66
CA SER A 112 -3.43 13.00 4.04
C SER A 112 -3.23 11.96 2.93
N TRP A 113 -4.11 10.96 2.83
CA TRP A 113 -3.86 9.75 2.02
C TRP A 113 -5.02 9.36 1.10
N ASP A 114 -6.18 10.02 1.21
CA ASP A 114 -7.42 9.66 0.53
C ASP A 114 -8.11 10.95 0.09
N THR A 115 -8.14 11.20 -1.22
CA THR A 115 -8.73 12.40 -1.80
C THR A 115 -10.17 12.17 -2.28
N ASP A 116 -10.67 10.93 -2.37
CA ASP A 116 -12.00 10.63 -2.93
C ASP A 116 -12.95 9.84 -2.00
N MET A 117 -12.55 9.70 -0.73
CA MET A 117 -13.31 9.17 0.40
C MET A 117 -13.52 7.65 0.40
N ASP A 118 -12.63 6.89 -0.23
CA ASP A 118 -12.67 5.43 -0.22
C ASP A 118 -11.57 4.77 0.65
N TRP A 119 -11.49 5.22 1.92
CA TRP A 119 -10.87 4.54 3.09
C TRP A 119 -10.84 3.00 3.11
N LEU A 120 -11.66 2.31 2.31
CA LEU A 120 -11.73 0.87 2.25
C LEU A 120 -10.83 0.22 1.20
N ASN A 121 -10.30 0.90 0.17
CA ASN A 121 -9.62 0.17 -0.90
C ASN A 121 -8.70 0.93 -1.88
N ASP A 122 -7.61 1.51 -1.38
CA ASP A 122 -6.48 1.89 -2.24
C ASP A 122 -5.95 0.70 -3.08
N TRP A 123 -6.16 -0.55 -2.63
CA TRP A 123 -5.85 -1.73 -3.44
C TRP A 123 -6.66 -1.76 -4.73
N PHE A 124 -7.92 -1.32 -4.78
CA PHE A 124 -8.70 -1.33 -6.02
C PHE A 124 -8.16 -0.33 -7.04
N GLU A 125 -7.76 0.86 -6.58
CA GLU A 125 -7.15 1.86 -7.44
C GLU A 125 -5.80 1.38 -7.98
N ILE A 126 -4.98 0.81 -7.09
CA ILE A 126 -3.70 0.19 -7.42
C ILE A 126 -3.89 -0.98 -8.40
N ASP A 127 -4.84 -1.87 -8.15
CA ASP A 127 -5.11 -3.05 -8.98
C ASP A 127 -5.67 -2.64 -10.34
N SER A 128 -6.58 -1.67 -10.38
CA SER A 128 -7.10 -1.06 -11.61
C SER A 128 -6.00 -0.38 -12.42
N ALA A 129 -5.06 0.31 -11.76
CA ALA A 129 -3.90 0.92 -12.40
C ALA A 129 -2.93 -0.14 -12.96
N ILE A 130 -2.76 -1.27 -12.25
CA ILE A 130 -1.99 -2.42 -12.73
C ILE A 130 -2.65 -3.04 -13.97
N ASP A 131 -3.96 -3.27 -13.94
CA ASP A 131 -4.75 -3.91 -14.99
C ASP A 131 -4.88 -3.04 -16.25
N SER A 132 -5.06 -1.72 -16.07
CA SER A 132 -5.13 -0.76 -17.17
C SER A 132 -3.76 -0.42 -17.76
N GLY A 133 -2.69 -0.59 -16.98
CA GLY A 133 -1.34 -0.19 -17.34
C GLY A 133 -1.04 1.31 -17.18
N SER A 134 -2.04 2.13 -16.85
CA SER A 134 -1.92 3.57 -16.58
C SER A 134 -1.48 3.83 -15.13
N ARG A 135 -0.33 3.27 -14.75
CA ARG A 135 0.10 3.23 -13.34
C ARG A 135 0.45 4.59 -12.75
N ASN A 136 0.96 5.51 -13.55
CA ASN A 136 1.43 6.83 -13.13
C ASN A 136 0.46 7.97 -13.45
N GLU A 137 -0.78 7.66 -13.80
CA GLU A 137 -1.79 8.66 -14.17
C GLU A 137 -2.79 8.96 -13.05
N SER A 138 -2.64 8.31 -11.88
CA SER A 138 -3.51 8.56 -10.74
C SER A 138 -3.22 9.91 -10.09
N VAL A 139 -4.29 10.59 -9.69
CA VAL A 139 -4.25 11.77 -8.81
C VAL A 139 -4.24 11.39 -7.34
N SER A 140 -4.41 10.09 -7.02
CA SER A 140 -4.39 9.59 -5.65
C SER A 140 -3.03 9.89 -4.98
N PRO A 141 -3.02 10.21 -3.68
CA PRO A 141 -1.80 10.43 -2.93
C PRO A 141 -0.93 9.17 -2.84
N ILE A 142 -1.53 7.99 -2.99
CA ILE A 142 -0.86 6.69 -3.17
C ILE A 142 -0.90 6.33 -4.66
N ARG A 143 0.21 6.50 -5.38
CA ARG A 143 0.27 6.25 -6.83
C ARG A 143 1.58 5.65 -7.27
N TYR A 144 1.60 4.94 -8.41
CA TYR A 144 2.86 4.39 -8.91
C TYR A 144 3.72 5.44 -9.61
N GLU A 145 5.00 5.47 -9.28
CA GLU A 145 5.99 6.30 -9.98
C GLU A 145 7.26 5.52 -10.31
N VAL A 146 8.06 6.07 -11.23
CA VAL A 146 9.42 5.61 -11.52
C VAL A 146 10.37 6.68 -10.99
N ARG A 147 11.09 6.42 -9.90
CA ARG A 147 12.12 7.31 -9.35
C ARG A 147 13.40 6.56 -9.01
#